data_AF-A0AAN1MRL1-F1
#
_entry.id   AF-A0AAN1MRL1-F1
#
_cell.length_a   1.000
_cell.length_b   1.000
_cell.length_c   1.000
_cell.angle_alpha   90.00
_cell.angle_beta   90.00
_cell.angle_gamma   90.00
#
_symmetry.space_group_name_H-M   'P 1'
#
loop_
_entity.id
_entity.type
_entity.pdbx_description
1 polymer ?
#
loop_
_entity_poly.entity_id
_entity_poly.type
_entity_poly.pdbx_seq_one_letter_code
_entity_poly.pdbx_strand_id
1 'polypeptide(L)'
;MGEDEGDFRATPLWYVVSRGENLPLAEFLLQREANASYSLWAAVWRDDDVLCRVLLKFKPELDLRAHGETPTFYAARLKRLKTLNLLIEAGANPSIADFGGRDAVDIARARHLPGEIIERLEALKRRGHTGRA
;
A
#
# COMPACT_ATOMS: atom_id res chain seq x y z
N MET A 1 -20.34 2.91 18.65
CA MET A 1 -20.24 1.89 17.59
C MET A 1 -20.64 2.57 16.30
N GLY A 2 -19.66 3.04 15.55
CA GLY A 2 -19.87 3.91 14.39
C GLY A 2 -18.51 4.35 13.87
N GLU A 3 -17.67 3.38 13.58
CA GLU A 3 -16.43 3.62 12.85
C GLU A 3 -16.58 2.82 11.57
N ASP A 4 -17.05 3.53 10.55
CA ASP A 4 -16.77 3.35 9.13
C ASP A 4 -15.83 2.16 8.82
N GLU A 5 -16.37 0.94 8.84
CA GLU A 5 -15.77 -0.21 8.15
C GLU A 5 -15.91 0.08 6.65
N GLY A 6 -15.16 1.06 6.17
CA GLY A 6 -15.11 1.44 4.77
C GLY A 6 -14.70 0.24 3.94
N ASP A 7 -15.70 -0.41 3.34
CA ASP A 7 -15.63 -1.39 2.26
C ASP A 7 -14.59 -2.52 2.41
N PHE A 8 -14.08 -2.83 3.60
CA PHE A 8 -13.15 -3.96 3.77
C PHE A 8 -13.88 -5.26 3.46
N ARG A 9 -13.51 -5.91 2.35
CA ARG A 9 -14.02 -7.22 1.96
C ARG A 9 -12.93 -8.24 2.15
N ALA A 10 -13.06 -9.08 3.18
CA ALA A 10 -12.20 -10.25 3.33
C ALA A 10 -12.34 -11.13 2.08
N THR A 11 -11.32 -11.15 1.21
CA THR A 11 -11.30 -11.97 0.01
C THR A 11 -10.59 -13.30 0.28
N PRO A 12 -10.91 -14.38 -0.48
CA PRO A 12 -10.14 -15.62 -0.42
C PRO A 12 -8.65 -15.38 -0.62
N LEU A 13 -8.28 -14.47 -1.53
CA LEU A 13 -6.89 -14.08 -1.75
C LEU A 13 -6.27 -13.44 -0.50
N TRP A 14 -6.95 -12.48 0.14
CA TRP A 14 -6.46 -11.82 1.36
C TRP A 14 -6.21 -12.83 2.48
N TYR A 15 -7.11 -13.80 2.67
CA TYR A 15 -6.96 -14.84 3.70
C TYR A 15 -5.72 -15.71 3.44
N VAL A 16 -5.53 -16.15 2.18
CA VAL A 16 -4.41 -16.98 1.77
C VAL A 16 -3.06 -16.29 2.03
N VAL A 17 -2.96 -14.98 1.77
CA VAL A 17 -1.69 -14.25 1.96
C VAL A 17 -1.46 -13.78 3.40
N SER A 18 -2.52 -13.51 4.16
CA SER A 18 -2.42 -12.99 5.53
C SER A 18 -2.23 -14.09 6.58
N ARG A 19 -2.76 -15.30 6.33
CA ARG A 19 -2.74 -16.42 7.28
C ARG A 19 -2.02 -17.65 6.77
N GLY A 20 -2.07 -17.91 5.46
CA GLY A 20 -1.60 -19.16 4.85
C GLY A 20 -0.22 -19.10 4.21
N GLU A 21 0.30 -17.89 3.92
CA GLU A 21 1.59 -17.67 3.22
C GLU A 21 1.75 -18.50 1.94
N ASN A 22 0.64 -18.83 1.28
CA ASN A 22 0.62 -19.75 0.15
C ASN A 22 0.62 -18.96 -1.16
N LEU A 23 1.82 -18.59 -1.60
CA LEU A 23 2.02 -17.83 -2.83
C LEU A 23 1.50 -18.55 -4.09
N PRO A 24 1.71 -19.88 -4.28
CA PRO A 24 1.13 -20.58 -5.42
C PRO A 24 -0.41 -20.49 -5.49
N LEU A 25 -1.08 -20.62 -4.34
CA LEU A 25 -2.54 -20.46 -4.28
C LEU A 25 -2.95 -18.99 -4.50
N ALA A 26 -2.17 -18.04 -4.01
CA ALA A 26 -2.41 -16.62 -4.28
C ALA A 26 -2.32 -16.32 -5.79
N GLU A 27 -1.29 -16.80 -6.48
CA GLU A 27 -1.15 -16.67 -7.94
C GLU A 27 -2.31 -17.32 -8.69
N PHE A 28 -2.72 -18.52 -8.28
CA PHE A 28 -3.86 -19.21 -8.87
C PHE A 28 -5.17 -18.43 -8.76
N LEU A 29 -5.39 -17.75 -7.63
CA LEU A 29 -6.56 -16.90 -7.40
C LEU A 29 -6.46 -15.60 -8.20
N LEU A 30 -5.28 -14.98 -8.28
CA LEU A 30 -5.05 -13.78 -9.08
C LEU A 30 -5.30 -14.02 -10.58
N GLN A 31 -4.89 -15.18 -11.09
CA GLN A 31 -5.18 -15.61 -12.47
C GLN A 31 -6.68 -15.79 -12.74
N ARG A 32 -7.51 -15.89 -11.70
CA ARG A 32 -8.98 -15.95 -11.76
C ARG A 32 -9.62 -14.60 -11.42
N GLU A 33 -8.89 -13.51 -11.63
CA GLU A 33 -9.36 -12.14 -11.42
C GLU A 33 -9.74 -11.83 -9.96
N ALA A 34 -9.16 -12.56 -8.99
CA ALA A 34 -9.32 -12.20 -7.59
C ALA A 34 -8.75 -10.81 -7.30
N ASN A 35 -9.50 -9.99 -6.56
CA ASN A 35 -9.09 -8.64 -6.23
C ASN A 35 -7.84 -8.62 -5.32
N ALA A 36 -6.75 -8.10 -5.88
CA ALA A 36 -5.43 -7.99 -5.25
C ALA A 36 -5.29 -6.81 -4.26
N SER A 37 -6.16 -5.80 -4.34
CA SER A 37 -5.95 -4.49 -3.71
C SER A 37 -5.85 -4.58 -2.18
N TYR A 38 -6.76 -5.32 -1.52
CA TYR A 38 -6.68 -5.52 -0.06
C TYR A 38 -5.49 -6.37 0.38
N SER A 39 -4.95 -7.21 -0.51
CA SER A 39 -3.81 -8.06 -0.22
C SER A 39 -2.49 -7.28 -0.14
N LEU A 40 -2.44 -6.05 -0.67
CA LEU A 40 -1.29 -5.16 -0.50
C LEU A 40 -0.99 -4.88 0.97
N TRP A 41 -2.02 -4.75 1.81
CA TRP A 41 -1.84 -4.55 3.25
C TRP A 41 -1.10 -5.69 3.93
N ALA A 42 -1.37 -6.94 3.53
CA ALA A 42 -0.67 -8.11 4.05
C ALA A 42 0.81 -8.13 3.60
N ALA A 43 1.08 -7.77 2.35
CA ALA A 43 2.45 -7.64 1.85
C ALA A 43 3.22 -6.56 2.62
N VAL A 44 2.63 -5.36 2.79
CA VAL A 44 3.25 -4.25 3.52
C VAL A 44 3.49 -4.61 4.98
N TRP A 45 2.51 -5.19 5.68
CA TRP A 45 2.66 -5.58 7.09
C TRP A 45 3.90 -6.45 7.33
N ARG A 46 4.19 -7.36 6.39
CA ARG A 46 5.29 -8.33 6.41
C ARG A 46 6.60 -7.81 5.80
N ASP A 47 6.57 -6.64 5.15
CA ASP A 47 7.61 -6.18 4.22
C ASP A 47 7.97 -7.21 3.13
N ASP A 48 6.97 -7.95 2.65
CA ASP A 48 7.13 -9.03 1.68
C ASP A 48 7.14 -8.47 0.25
N ASP A 49 8.34 -8.26 -0.29
CA ASP A 49 8.53 -7.69 -1.61
C ASP A 49 8.18 -8.67 -2.74
N VAL A 50 8.31 -9.97 -2.52
CA VAL A 50 7.95 -11.00 -3.49
C VAL A 50 6.44 -11.01 -3.69
N LEU A 51 5.67 -11.10 -2.60
CA LEU A 51 4.21 -11.02 -2.66
C LEU A 51 3.76 -9.68 -3.23
N CYS A 52 4.37 -8.57 -2.80
CA CYS A 52 4.03 -7.25 -3.30
C CYS A 52 4.21 -7.15 -4.83
N ARG A 53 5.34 -7.61 -5.38
CA ARG A 53 5.56 -7.65 -6.84
C ARG A 53 4.53 -8.51 -7.57
N VAL A 54 4.16 -9.66 -7.01
CA VAL A 54 3.14 -10.54 -7.59
C VAL A 54 1.79 -9.83 -7.65
N LEU A 55 1.36 -9.20 -6.55
CA LEU A 55 0.11 -8.45 -6.49
C LEU A 55 0.11 -7.27 -7.50
N LEU A 56 1.20 -6.50 -7.57
CA LEU A 56 1.32 -5.33 -8.45
C LEU A 56 1.18 -5.67 -9.95
N LYS A 57 1.53 -6.89 -10.38
CA LYS A 57 1.33 -7.34 -11.77
C LYS A 57 -0.13 -7.31 -12.20
N PHE A 58 -1.06 -7.44 -11.26
CA PHE A 58 -2.50 -7.45 -11.51
C PHE A 58 -3.16 -6.07 -11.36
N LYS A 59 -2.34 -4.99 -11.34
CA LYS A 59 -2.79 -3.58 -11.27
C LYS A 59 -3.84 -3.33 -10.17
N PRO A 60 -3.53 -3.69 -8.90
CA PRO A 60 -4.40 -3.40 -7.79
C PRO A 60 -4.61 -1.89 -7.64
N GLU A 61 -5.70 -1.53 -6.98
CA GLU A 61 -5.89 -0.18 -6.47
C GLU A 61 -4.91 0.06 -5.31
N LEU A 62 -3.99 1.01 -5.50
CA LEU A 62 -2.87 1.24 -4.58
C LEU A 62 -3.23 2.11 -3.38
N ASP A 63 -4.32 2.87 -3.51
CA ASP A 63 -4.67 3.98 -2.63
C ASP A 63 -5.91 3.68 -1.75
N LEU A 64 -6.31 2.41 -1.69
CA LEU A 64 -7.41 1.97 -0.83
C LEU A 64 -7.15 2.37 0.61
N ARG A 65 -8.14 3.02 1.22
CA ARG A 65 -8.03 3.47 2.61
C ARG A 65 -8.57 2.41 3.56
N ALA A 66 -7.82 2.12 4.61
CA ALA A 66 -8.29 1.33 5.75
C ALA A 66 -7.91 2.06 7.04
N HIS A 67 -8.87 2.24 7.95
CA HIS A 67 -8.69 3.02 9.18
C HIS A 67 -8.05 4.40 8.95
N GLY A 68 -8.41 5.04 7.84
CA GLY A 68 -7.92 6.37 7.44
C GLY A 68 -6.57 6.37 6.72
N GLU A 69 -5.82 5.28 6.72
CA GLU A 69 -4.48 5.17 6.14
C GLU A 69 -4.50 4.51 4.75
N THR A 70 -3.47 4.74 3.93
CA THR A 70 -3.21 4.00 2.68
C THR A 70 -2.07 2.99 2.86
N PRO A 71 -1.90 1.99 1.96
CA PRO A 71 -0.75 1.09 1.99
C PRO A 71 0.59 1.82 2.03
N THR A 72 0.74 2.91 1.26
CA THR A 72 1.98 3.73 1.24
C THR A 72 2.22 4.43 2.57
N PHE A 73 1.18 5.02 3.18
CA PHE A 73 1.27 5.62 4.50
C PHE A 73 1.66 4.57 5.55
N TYR A 74 1.01 3.40 5.52
CA TYR A 74 1.27 2.29 6.42
C TYR A 74 2.70 1.77 6.31
N ALA A 75 3.20 1.64 5.08
CA ALA A 75 4.58 1.22 4.80
C ALA A 75 5.59 2.21 5.39
N ALA A 76 5.37 3.53 5.20
CA ALA A 76 6.20 4.56 5.81
C ALA A 76 6.13 4.52 7.35
N ARG A 77 4.92 4.40 7.92
CA ARG A 77 4.70 4.33 9.36
C ARG A 77 5.36 3.12 10.00
N LEU A 78 5.39 1.98 9.33
CA LEU A 78 6.01 0.76 9.86
C LEU A 78 7.47 0.57 9.44
N LYS A 79 8.05 1.51 8.67
CA LYS A 79 9.41 1.41 8.09
C LYS A 79 9.60 0.18 7.19
N ARG A 80 8.56 -0.18 6.43
CA ARG A 80 8.53 -1.33 5.52
C ARG A 80 9.15 -0.91 4.18
N LEU A 81 10.47 -0.76 4.18
CA LEU A 81 11.19 -0.06 3.10
C LEU A 81 11.12 -0.81 1.78
N LYS A 82 11.12 -2.15 1.80
CA LYS A 82 11.10 -2.94 0.57
C LYS A 82 9.78 -2.75 -0.15
N THR A 83 8.67 -2.89 0.57
CA THR A 83 7.33 -2.72 0.03
C THR A 83 7.00 -1.26 -0.25
N LEU A 84 7.50 -0.32 0.56
CA LEU A 84 7.39 1.13 0.30
C LEU A 84 8.02 1.50 -1.05
N ASN A 85 9.23 1.00 -1.35
CA ASN A 85 9.88 1.25 -2.64
C ASN A 85 9.02 0.76 -3.82
N LEU A 86 8.41 -0.42 -3.69
CA LEU A 86 7.53 -0.98 -4.73
C LEU A 86 6.26 -0.17 -4.92
N LEU A 87 5.64 0.31 -3.85
CA LEU A 87 4.45 1.15 -3.92
C LEU A 87 4.75 2.51 -4.56
N ILE A 88 5.92 3.10 -4.24
CA ILE A 88 6.43 4.31 -4.90
C ILE A 88 6.63 4.07 -6.40
N GLU A 89 7.26 2.95 -6.77
CA GLU A 89 7.49 2.58 -8.18
C GLU A 89 6.19 2.33 -8.94
N ALA A 90 5.19 1.76 -8.27
CA ALA A 90 3.87 1.54 -8.81
C ALA A 90 3.05 2.84 -8.96
N GLY A 91 3.54 3.97 -8.43
CA GLY A 91 2.87 5.26 -8.54
C GLY A 91 1.75 5.48 -7.53
N ALA A 92 1.78 4.80 -6.38
CA ALA A 92 0.82 5.03 -5.30
C ALA A 92 0.84 6.49 -4.85
N ASN A 93 -0.30 7.06 -4.49
CA ASN A 93 -0.42 8.46 -4.14
C ASN A 93 0.04 8.72 -2.69
N PRO A 94 1.19 9.38 -2.47
CA PRO A 94 1.70 9.63 -1.13
C PRO A 94 1.02 10.81 -0.43
N SER A 95 0.16 11.56 -1.12
CA SER A 95 -0.49 12.77 -0.59
C SER A 95 -1.80 12.51 0.14
N ILE A 96 -2.26 11.25 0.17
CA ILE A 96 -3.50 10.89 0.87
C ILE A 96 -3.20 10.88 2.36
N ALA A 97 -3.90 11.75 3.09
CA ALA A 97 -3.69 11.96 4.51
C ALA A 97 -4.50 10.97 5.38
N ASP A 98 -3.94 10.66 6.55
CA ASP A 98 -4.65 9.99 7.64
C ASP A 98 -5.72 10.92 8.27
N PHE A 99 -6.44 10.41 9.27
CA PHE A 99 -7.43 11.22 10.00
C PHE A 99 -6.81 12.40 10.78
N GLY A 100 -5.50 12.37 11.03
CA GLY A 100 -4.75 13.46 11.65
C GLY A 100 -4.23 14.49 10.65
N GLY A 101 -4.57 14.36 9.36
CA GLY A 101 -4.12 15.28 8.31
C GLY A 101 -2.65 15.11 7.90
N ARG A 102 -1.99 14.04 8.34
CA ARG A 102 -0.61 13.73 7.95
C ARG A 102 -0.62 12.83 6.73
N ASP A 103 0.29 13.06 5.80
CA ASP A 103 0.45 12.18 4.64
C ASP A 103 1.68 11.25 4.77
N ALA A 104 1.96 10.47 3.72
CA ALA A 104 3.08 9.53 3.75
C ALA A 104 4.46 10.23 3.84
N VAL A 105 4.60 11.45 3.31
CA VAL A 105 5.83 12.25 3.41
C VAL A 105 6.04 12.72 4.85
N ASP A 106 4.98 13.24 5.48
CA ASP A 106 5.03 13.71 6.87
C ASP A 106 5.46 12.58 7.82
N ILE A 107 4.88 11.39 7.63
CA ILE A 107 5.26 10.20 8.40
C ILE A 107 6.68 9.74 8.08
N ALA A 108 7.09 9.74 6.81
CA ALA A 108 8.44 9.33 6.44
C ALA A 108 9.50 10.21 7.14
N ARG A 109 9.26 11.52 7.23
CA ARG A 109 10.11 12.46 7.98
C ARG A 109 10.08 12.18 9.48
N ALA A 110 8.90 12.06 10.07
CA ALA A 110 8.72 11.79 11.50
C ALA A 110 9.36 10.46 11.94
N ARG A 111 9.45 9.49 11.03
CA ARG A 111 10.05 8.17 11.27
C ARG A 111 11.54 8.12 10.92
N HIS A 112 12.12 9.20 10.41
CA HIS A 112 13.51 9.27 9.95
C HIS A 112 13.83 8.18 8.91
N LEU A 113 12.99 8.07 7.87
CA LEU A 113 13.29 7.20 6.74
C LEU A 113 14.49 7.73 5.93
N PRO A 114 15.15 6.90 5.11
CA PRO A 114 16.23 7.34 4.23
C PRO A 114 15.82 8.55 3.38
N GLY A 115 16.73 9.53 3.25
CA GLY A 115 16.48 10.77 2.51
C GLY A 115 16.02 10.53 1.08
N GLU A 116 16.62 9.56 0.39
CA GLU A 116 16.22 9.14 -0.96
C GLU A 116 14.74 8.73 -1.05
N ILE A 117 14.21 8.02 -0.05
CA ILE A 117 12.80 7.62 -0.02
C ILE A 117 11.89 8.83 0.17
N ILE A 118 12.28 9.76 1.06
CA ILE A 118 11.54 11.01 1.30
C ILE A 118 11.49 11.84 0.01
N GLU A 119 12.62 12.01 -0.67
CA GLU A 119 12.72 12.74 -1.94
C GLU A 119 11.84 12.12 -3.03
N ARG A 120 11.81 10.78 -3.14
CA ARG A 120 10.95 10.05 -4.08
C ARG A 120 9.46 10.25 -3.79
N LEU A 121 9.06 10.20 -2.52
CA LEU A 121 7.67 10.46 -2.10
C LEU A 121 7.27 11.92 -2.40
N GLU A 122 8.15 12.89 -2.14
CA GLU A 122 7.92 14.30 -2.48
C GLU A 122 7.80 14.53 -3.99
N ALA A 123 8.63 13.86 -4.79
CA ALA A 123 8.55 13.92 -6.24
C ALA A 123 7.21 13.39 -6.75
N LEU A 124 6.73 12.25 -6.21
CA LEU A 124 5.41 11.71 -6.52
C LEU A 124 4.28 12.66 -6.10
N LYS A 125 4.35 13.22 -4.89
CA LYS A 125 3.38 14.20 -4.38
C LYS A 125 3.24 15.39 -5.33
N ARG A 126 4.36 15.96 -5.80
CA ARG A 126 4.36 17.09 -6.75
C ARG A 126 3.72 16.73 -8.10
N ARG A 127 4.00 15.54 -8.64
CA ARG A 127 3.41 15.06 -9.90
C ARG A 127 1.89 14.93 -9.83
N GLY A 128 1.36 14.44 -8.71
CA GLY A 128 -0.09 14.33 -8.48
C GLY A 128 -0.82 15.68 -8.45
N HIS A 129 -0.12 16.78 -8.10
CA HIS A 129 -0.69 18.14 -8.10
C HIS A 129 -0.68 18.79 -9.49
N THR A 130 0.22 18.39 -10.39
CA THR A 130 0.34 18.99 -11.74
C THR A 130 -0.61 18.38 -12.77
N GLY A 131 -1.16 17.19 -12.52
CA GLY A 131 -2.12 16.51 -13.41
C GLY A 131 -3.60 16.91 -13.22
N ARG A 132 -3.88 17.98 -12.47
CA ARG A 132 -5.25 18.49 -12.18
C ARG A 132 -5.52 19.89 -12.76
N ALA A 133 -4.72 20.35 -13.72
CA ALA A 133 -4.95 21.60 -14.45
C ALA A 133 -5.62 21.34 -15.81
#